data_AF-A0A392N8D7-F1
#
_entry.id   AF-A0A392N8D7-F1
#
_cell.length_a   1.000
_cell.length_b   1.000
_cell.length_c   1.000
_cell.angle_alpha   90.00
_cell.angle_beta   90.00
_cell.angle_gamma   90.00
#
_symmetry.space_group_name_H-M   'P 1'
#
loop_
_entity.id
_entity.type
_entity.pdbx_description
1 polymer ?
#
loop_
_entity_poly.entity_id
_entity_poly.type
_entity_poly.pdbx_seq_one_letter_code
_entity_poly.pdbx_strand_id
1 'polypeptide(L)' 'YHPLPIVFAHAKGSAVWDPEGNKYIDFLSGYSAVNQGHCHPKILKALKDQAERLTVSSRAFYNDRFPVWKQL' A
#
# COMPACT_ATOMS: atom_id res chain seq x y z
N TYR A 1 -10.82 -16.43 12.24
CA TYR A 1 -11.27 -15.04 12.44
C TYR A 1 -12.78 -15.00 12.51
N HIS A 2 -13.33 -13.99 13.20
CA HIS A 2 -14.75 -13.65 13.17
C HIS A 2 -14.87 -12.19 12.69
N PRO A 3 -14.83 -11.94 11.37
CA PRO A 3 -14.77 -10.59 10.82
C PRO A 3 -16.10 -9.86 11.01
N LEU A 4 -16.05 -8.52 11.05
CA LEU A 4 -17.25 -7.70 10.94
C LEU A 4 -17.92 -7.96 9.59
N PRO A 5 -19.26 -7.91 9.48
CA PRO A 5 -20.00 -8.21 8.26
C PRO A 5 -19.95 -7.02 7.27
N ILE A 6 -18.75 -6.55 6.93
CA ILE A 6 -18.50 -5.47 5.97
C ILE A 6 -17.45 -5.96 4.97
N VAL A 7 -17.72 -5.74 3.68
CA VAL A 7 -16.80 -6.07 2.59
C VAL A 7 -16.17 -4.78 2.07
N PHE A 8 -14.84 -4.68 2.05
CA PHE A 8 -14.16 -3.54 1.44
C PHE A 8 -13.93 -3.83 -0.05
N ALA A 9 -14.53 -3.02 -0.94
CA ALA A 9 -14.37 -3.12 -2.39
C ALA A 9 -13.43 -2.04 -2.95
N HIS A 10 -13.49 -0.82 -2.40
CA HIS A 10 -12.63 0.30 -2.77
C HIS A 10 -12.23 1.10 -1.53
N ALA A 11 -11.07 1.76 -1.56
CA ALA A 11 -10.62 2.60 -0.45
C ALA A 11 -9.70 3.74 -0.91
N LYS A 12 -9.80 4.89 -0.24
CA LYS A 12 -8.99 6.09 -0.51
C LYS A 12 -8.94 6.98 0.72
N GLY A 13 -7.73 7.30 1.19
CA GLY A 13 -7.57 8.06 2.44
C GLY A 13 -8.15 7.27 3.62
N SER A 14 -9.00 7.89 4.42
CA SER A 14 -9.72 7.23 5.52
C SER A 14 -11.06 6.62 5.10
N ALA A 15 -11.45 6.73 3.82
CA ALA A 15 -12.75 6.25 3.35
C ALA A 15 -12.64 4.88 2.68
N VAL A 16 -13.64 4.05 2.92
CA VAL A 16 -13.82 2.73 2.32
C VAL A 16 -15.24 2.60 1.76
N TRP A 17 -15.38 1.83 0.70
CA TRP A 17 -16.67 1.56 0.05
C TRP A 17 -16.87 0.06 -0.09
N ASP A 18 -18.10 -0.40 0.16
CA ASP A 18 -18.52 -1.78 -0.11
C ASP A 18 -18.96 -1.96 -1.58
N PRO A 19 -19.21 -3.21 -2.05
CA PRO A 19 -19.64 -3.47 -3.42
C PRO A 19 -20.95 -2.78 -3.81
N GLU A 20 -21.82 -2.51 -2.84
CA GLU A 20 -23.10 -1.81 -3.03
C GLU A 20 -22.94 -0.28 -3.09
N GLY A 21 -21.74 0.23 -2.81
CA GLY A 21 -21.39 1.65 -2.90
C GLY A 21 -21.60 2.43 -1.60
N ASN A 22 -21.94 1.77 -0.49
CA ASN A 22 -22.01 2.43 0.81
C ASN A 22 -20.61 2.83 1.26
N LYS A 23 -20.48 4.04 1.83
CA LYS A 23 -19.21 4.63 2.26
C LYS A 23 -19.08 4.64 3.77
N TYR A 24 -17.93 4.21 4.28
CA TYR A 24 -17.60 4.19 5.70
C TYR A 24 -16.28 4.93 5.97
N ILE A 25 -16.07 5.34 7.22
CA ILE A 25 -14.76 5.84 7.68
C ILE A 25 -14.04 4.69 8.39
N ASP A 26 -12.83 4.38 7.95
CA ASP A 26 -11.98 3.36 8.57
C ASP A 26 -11.29 3.91 9.82
N PHE A 27 -11.79 3.51 10.99
CA PHE A 27 -11.21 3.83 12.30
C PHE A 27 -10.23 2.77 12.81
N LEU A 28 -10.03 1.67 12.09
CA LEU A 28 -9.05 0.64 12.44
C LEU A 28 -7.69 0.90 11.77
N SER A 29 -7.71 1.45 10.55
CA SER A 29 -6.51 1.75 9.74
C SER A 29 -5.57 0.56 9.62
N GLY A 30 -6.13 -0.66 9.56
CA GLY A 30 -5.38 -1.91 9.51
C GLY A 30 -4.33 -2.04 10.61
N TYR A 31 -4.67 -1.71 11.86
CA TYR A 31 -3.72 -1.63 12.98
C TYR A 31 -2.54 -0.70 12.68
N SER A 32 -2.84 0.51 12.20
CA SER A 32 -1.89 1.53 11.76
C SER A 32 -1.12 1.25 10.45
N ALA A 33 -1.33 0.11 9.79
CA ALA A 33 -0.64 -0.22 8.54
C ALA A 33 -0.91 0.79 7.41
N VAL A 34 -2.09 1.43 7.42
CA VAL A 34 -2.49 2.45 6.45
C VAL A 34 -2.61 3.83 7.08
N ASN A 35 -1.71 4.19 8.00
CA ASN A 35 -1.67 5.53 8.63
C ASN A 35 -1.63 6.69 7.63
N GLN A 36 -1.02 6.49 6.46
CA GLN A 36 -0.98 7.48 5.37
C GLN A 36 -2.29 7.55 4.59
N GLY A 37 -3.28 6.73 4.95
CA GLY A 37 -4.51 6.50 4.22
C GLY A 37 -4.39 5.43 3.13
N HIS A 38 -5.51 4.75 2.88
CA HIS A 38 -5.64 3.78 1.79
C HIS A 38 -5.26 4.41 0.46
N CYS A 39 -4.51 3.67 -0.36
CA CYS A 39 -4.15 4.04 -1.73
C CYS A 39 -3.54 5.46 -1.86
N HIS A 40 -2.71 5.89 -0.90
CA HIS A 40 -2.09 7.21 -0.92
C HIS A 40 -1.31 7.45 -2.23
N PRO A 41 -1.57 8.55 -2.96
CA PRO A 41 -1.12 8.71 -4.35
C PRO A 41 0.41 8.72 -4.49
N LYS A 42 1.14 9.28 -3.52
CA LYS A 42 2.62 9.26 -3.56
C LYS A 42 3.21 7.86 -3.41
N ILE A 43 2.60 7.02 -2.55
CA ILE A 43 3.06 5.65 -2.32
C ILE A 43 2.73 4.79 -3.54
N LEU A 44 1.49 4.91 -4.05
CA LEU A 44 1.07 4.20 -5.24
C LEU A 44 1.92 4.56 -6.46
N LYS A 45 2.28 5.84 -6.62
CA LYS A 45 3.19 6.27 -7.70
C LYS A 45 4.57 5.64 -7.56
N ALA A 46 5.19 5.72 -6.38
CA ALA A 46 6.52 5.14 -6.15
C ALA A 46 6.53 3.62 -6.37
N LEU A 47 5.47 2.92 -5.94
CA LEU A 47 5.29 1.50 -6.20
C LEU A 47 5.21 1.20 -7.70
N LYS A 48 4.34 1.90 -8.44
CA LYS A 48 4.15 1.69 -9.89
C LYS A 48 5.43 2.00 -10.67
N ASP A 49 6.01 3.18 -10.46
CA ASP A 49 7.23 3.62 -11.14
C ASP A 49 8.37 2.60 -10.97
N GLN A 50 8.53 2.03 -9.76
CA GLN A 50 9.58 1.05 -9.50
C GLN A 50 9.22 -0.34 -10.01
N ALA A 51 7.96 -0.78 -9.87
CA ALA A 51 7.52 -2.10 -10.33
C ALA A 51 7.59 -2.24 -11.86
N GLU A 52 7.33 -1.16 -12.61
CA GLU A 52 7.49 -1.11 -14.06
C GLU A 52 8.97 -1.18 -14.50
N ARG A 53 9.90 -0.83 -13.59
CA ARG A 53 11.34 -0.81 -13.88
C ARG A 53 12.07 -2.07 -13.44
N LEU A 54 11.93 -2.47 -12.18
CA LEU A 54 12.57 -3.64 -11.59
C LEU A 54 11.93 -3.99 -10.24
N THR A 55 11.36 -5.18 -10.12
CA THR A 55 10.75 -5.67 -8.87
C THR A 55 11.74 -6.42 -7.97
N VAL A 56 12.53 -7.34 -8.55
CA VAL A 56 13.47 -8.19 -7.79
C VAL A 56 14.71 -8.54 -8.60
N SER A 57 15.89 -8.34 -8.00
CA SER A 57 17.19 -8.76 -8.56
C SER A 57 17.82 -9.91 -7.79
N SER A 58 17.18 -10.44 -6.74
CA SER A 58 17.81 -11.25 -5.70
C SER A 58 19.00 -10.53 -5.02
N ARG A 59 19.73 -11.23 -4.13
CA ARG A 59 20.98 -10.74 -3.55
C ARG A 59 22.24 -11.11 -4.35
N ALA A 60 22.09 -11.85 -5.45
CA ALA A 60 23.21 -12.20 -6.34
C ALA A 60 23.65 -11.02 -7.22
N PHE A 61 22.76 -10.05 -7.46
CA PHE A 61 23.03 -8.87 -8.27
C PHE A 61 22.81 -7.59 -7.47
N TYR A 62 23.60 -6.57 -7.75
CA TYR A 62 23.33 -5.21 -7.26
C TYR A 62 22.14 -4.61 -7.99
N ASN A 63 21.40 -3.71 -7.31
CA ASN A 63 20.42 -2.83 -7.92
C ASN A 63 20.63 -1.41 -7.37
N ASP A 64 20.13 -0.44 -8.12
CA ASP A 64 20.36 0.98 -7.87
C ASP A 64 19.32 1.64 -6.96
N ARG A 65 18.50 0.84 -6.26
CA ARG A 65 17.54 1.29 -5.23
C ARG A 65 17.84 0.75 -3.83
N PHE A 66 18.84 -0.12 -3.69
CA PHE A 66 19.36 -0.56 -2.40
C PHE A 66 20.00 0.62 -1.66
N PRO A 67 19.91 0.71 -0.32
CA PRO A 67 20.16 1.95 0.40
C PRO A 67 21.53 2.56 0.08
N VAL A 68 21.49 3.88 -0.15
CA VAL A 68 22.63 4.79 -0.40
C VAL A 68 23.68 4.75 0.73
N TRP A 69 23.35 4.11 1.86
CA TRP A 69 24.20 3.97 3.04
C TRP A 69 25.24 2.84 2.95
N LYS A 70 25.21 2.01 1.91
CA LYS A 70 26.29 1.04 1.68
C LYS A 70 27.48 1.76 1.06
N GLN A 71 28.25 2.46 1.89
CA GLN A 71 29.61 2.85 1.55
C GLN A 71 30.37 1.56 1.19
N LEU A 72 30.88 1.51 -0.04
CA LEU A 72 31.91 0.56 -0.44
C LEU A 72 33.21 0.90 0.27
#